data_AF-A0A8J5R5R0-F1
#
_entry.id   AF-A0A8J5R5R0-F1
#
_cell.length_a   1.000
_cell.length_b   1.000
_cell.length_c   1.000
_cell.angle_alpha   90.00
_cell.angle_beta   90.00
_cell.angle_gamma   90.00
#
_symmetry.space_group_name_H-M   'P 1'
#
loop_
_entity.id
_entity.type
_entity.pdbx_description
1 polymer ?
#
loop_
_entity_poly.entity_id
_entity_poly.type
_entity_poly.pdbx_seq_one_letter_code
_entity_poly.pdbx_strand_id
1 'polypeptide(L)'
;MRSRPRRFAASTLPNDAAAAAAATVLGILRGEDPASLPSAGIDPSPALFQHLRPSLPTVPDSALPALARWAGDATAVSLLASRGLFAAAWRLLLGPSSASPPLAAFAPLVRRYSRLGRTPAALRTFHFLRGHPDRYVADGDIPAAASLLNMAVDALCKEGHPRAAVQLFERWRREEPDSPPDERTYNILLHGWNPRWPSR
;
A
#
# COMPACT_ATOMS: atom_id res chain seq x y z
N MET A 1 -5.61 32.04 -21.12
CA MET A 1 -6.41 31.47 -20.02
C MET A 1 -6.31 29.95 -20.10
N ARG A 2 -5.55 29.30 -19.21
CA ARG A 2 -5.38 27.85 -19.21
C ARG A 2 -6.49 27.20 -18.36
N SER A 3 -7.30 26.39 -19.02
CA SER A 3 -8.42 25.62 -18.48
C SER A 3 -7.94 24.73 -17.34
N ARG A 4 -8.49 24.91 -16.13
CA ARG A 4 -8.27 23.98 -15.01
C ARG A 4 -8.85 22.61 -15.38
N PRO A 5 -8.15 21.50 -15.11
CA PRO A 5 -8.75 20.19 -15.26
C PRO A 5 -9.92 20.05 -14.28
N ARG A 6 -11.08 19.63 -14.81
CA ARG A 6 -12.26 19.25 -14.03
C ARG A 6 -11.83 18.18 -13.02
N ARG A 7 -11.86 18.52 -11.73
CA ARG A 7 -11.80 17.52 -10.66
C ARG A 7 -13.02 16.63 -10.83
N PHE A 8 -12.81 15.34 -11.14
CA PHE A 8 -13.86 14.35 -11.02
C PHE A 8 -14.37 14.41 -9.57
N ALA A 9 -15.65 14.73 -9.42
CA ALA A 9 -16.31 14.64 -8.12
C ALA A 9 -16.17 13.18 -7.67
N ALA A 10 -15.60 12.96 -6.49
CA ALA A 10 -15.65 11.66 -5.86
C ALA A 10 -17.12 11.25 -5.78
N SER A 11 -17.49 10.18 -6.49
CA SER A 11 -18.82 9.59 -6.40
C SER A 11 -19.06 9.29 -4.92
N THR A 12 -19.89 10.12 -4.29
CA THR A 12 -20.31 9.93 -2.91
C THR A 12 -21.52 9.03 -2.97
N LEU A 13 -21.25 7.72 -3.04
CA LEU A 13 -22.29 6.73 -2.80
C LEU A 13 -22.98 7.07 -1.47
N PRO A 14 -24.32 7.14 -1.42
CA PRO A 14 -25.06 7.27 -0.17
C PRO A 14 -24.58 6.23 0.83
N ASN A 15 -24.44 6.59 2.11
CA ASN A 15 -23.83 5.72 3.12
C ASN A 15 -24.52 4.34 3.21
N ASP A 16 -25.84 4.30 3.06
CA ASP A 16 -26.63 3.07 3.07
C ASP A 16 -26.36 2.20 1.83
N ALA A 17 -26.17 2.82 0.66
CA ALA A 17 -25.80 2.12 -0.57
C ALA A 17 -24.38 1.55 -0.48
N ALA A 18 -23.44 2.28 0.14
CA ALA A 18 -22.09 1.81 0.38
C ALA A 18 -22.05 0.63 1.37
N ALA A 19 -22.89 0.65 2.40
CA ALA A 19 -23.03 -0.45 3.35
C ALA A 19 -23.61 -1.71 2.68
N ALA A 20 -24.67 -1.56 1.88
CA ALA A 20 -25.26 -2.66 1.11
C ALA A 20 -24.25 -3.27 0.12
N ALA A 21 -23.52 -2.43 -0.63
CA ALA A 21 -22.47 -2.89 -1.53
C ALA A 21 -21.36 -3.65 -0.80
N ALA A 22 -20.92 -3.15 0.37
CA ALA A 22 -19.92 -3.85 1.18
C ALA A 22 -20.41 -5.21 1.69
N ALA A 23 -21.69 -5.34 2.06
CA ALA A 23 -22.28 -6.62 2.44
C ALA A 23 -22.30 -7.61 1.27
N THR A 24 -22.65 -7.16 0.05
CA THR A 24 -22.60 -7.98 -1.16
C THR A 24 -21.18 -8.45 -1.48
N VAL A 25 -20.19 -7.54 -1.42
CA VAL A 25 -18.77 -7.88 -1.61
C VAL A 25 -18.31 -8.93 -0.60
N LEU A 26 -18.69 -8.79 0.68
CA LEU A 26 -18.39 -9.78 1.71
C LEU A 26 -19.06 -11.13 1.44
N GLY A 27 -20.30 -11.12 0.96
CA GLY A 27 -21.02 -12.33 0.55
C GLY A 27 -20.26 -13.09 -0.54
N ILE A 28 -19.82 -12.38 -1.58
CA ILE A 28 -19.03 -12.95 -2.69
C ILE A 28 -17.68 -13.48 -2.17
N LEU A 29 -16.95 -12.70 -1.38
CA LEU A 29 -15.63 -13.09 -0.86
C LEU A 29 -15.69 -14.30 0.08
N ARG A 30 -16.80 -14.53 0.75
CA ARG A 30 -17.01 -15.70 1.64
C ARG A 30 -17.69 -16.87 0.94
N GLY A 31 -18.21 -16.66 -0.26
CA GLY A 31 -18.91 -17.66 -1.05
C GLY A 31 -17.97 -18.65 -1.73
N GLU A 32 -18.55 -19.51 -2.56
CA GLU A 32 -17.82 -20.56 -3.29
C GLU A 32 -16.93 -20.01 -4.42
N ASP A 33 -17.37 -18.91 -5.06
CA ASP A 33 -16.63 -18.26 -6.16
C ASP A 33 -16.31 -16.78 -5.85
N PRO A 34 -15.27 -16.51 -5.04
CA PRO A 34 -14.79 -15.15 -4.82
C PRO A 34 -14.21 -14.54 -6.10
N ALA A 35 -13.85 -15.35 -7.12
CA ALA A 35 -13.21 -14.86 -8.32
C ALA A 35 -14.14 -14.08 -9.25
N SER A 36 -15.45 -14.23 -9.07
CA SER A 36 -16.52 -13.46 -9.73
C SER A 36 -16.59 -11.99 -9.32
N LEU A 37 -15.95 -11.58 -8.21
CA LEU A 37 -16.05 -10.23 -7.65
C LEU A 37 -15.75 -9.09 -8.65
N PRO A 38 -14.70 -9.16 -9.50
CA PRO A 38 -14.44 -8.11 -10.50
C PRO A 38 -15.57 -7.94 -11.53
N SER A 39 -16.36 -8.99 -11.76
CA SER A 39 -17.50 -8.99 -12.69
C SER A 39 -18.82 -8.56 -12.03
N ALA A 40 -18.83 -8.29 -10.72
CA ALA A 40 -20.05 -7.95 -9.98
C ALA A 40 -20.59 -6.54 -10.26
N GLY A 41 -19.86 -5.71 -11.02
CA GLY A 41 -20.25 -4.33 -11.33
C GLY A 41 -20.24 -3.39 -10.13
N ILE A 42 -19.56 -3.78 -9.04
CA ILE A 42 -19.40 -2.95 -7.84
C ILE A 42 -18.03 -2.28 -7.90
N ASP A 43 -18.02 -0.95 -7.97
CA ASP A 43 -16.76 -0.21 -8.01
C ASP A 43 -16.13 -0.05 -6.60
N PRO A 44 -14.81 -0.26 -6.46
CA PRO A 44 -14.10 0.00 -5.21
C PRO A 44 -14.17 1.49 -4.86
N SER A 45 -14.63 1.82 -3.65
CA SER A 45 -14.71 3.20 -3.17
C SER A 45 -14.31 3.35 -1.70
N PRO A 46 -13.84 4.54 -1.27
CA PRO A 46 -13.48 4.77 0.13
C PRO A 46 -14.62 4.53 1.13
N ALA A 47 -15.87 4.86 0.74
CA ALA A 47 -17.05 4.64 1.58
C ALA A 47 -17.34 3.14 1.77
N LEU A 48 -17.27 2.35 0.69
CA LEU A 48 -17.42 0.89 0.74
C LEU A 48 -16.33 0.27 1.64
N PHE A 49 -15.08 0.70 1.48
CA PHE A 49 -13.97 0.21 2.29
C PHE A 49 -14.13 0.46 3.79
N GLN A 50 -14.78 1.55 4.19
CA GLN A 50 -15.07 1.81 5.60
C GLN A 50 -15.97 0.73 6.20
N HIS A 51 -17.01 0.30 5.47
CA HIS A 51 -17.92 -0.76 5.87
C HIS A 51 -17.33 -2.17 5.74
N LEU A 52 -16.40 -2.38 4.80
CA LEU A 52 -15.73 -3.67 4.61
C LEU A 52 -14.74 -4.00 5.74
N ARG A 53 -14.03 -2.98 6.25
CA ARG A 53 -12.91 -3.14 7.20
C ARG A 53 -13.22 -4.00 8.43
N PRO A 54 -14.32 -3.78 9.18
CA PRO A 54 -14.59 -4.55 10.38
C PRO A 54 -14.65 -6.07 10.13
N SER A 55 -15.16 -6.45 8.96
CA SER A 55 -15.43 -7.83 8.58
C SER A 55 -14.26 -8.54 7.87
N LEU A 56 -13.19 -7.84 7.48
CA LEU A 56 -12.03 -8.45 6.81
C LEU A 56 -11.40 -9.65 7.54
N PRO A 57 -11.31 -9.70 8.88
CA PRO A 57 -10.76 -10.87 9.58
C PRO A 57 -11.54 -12.17 9.36
N THR A 58 -12.79 -12.08 8.90
CA THR A 58 -13.64 -13.24 8.62
C THR A 58 -13.53 -13.73 7.18
N VAL A 59 -12.83 -13.00 6.30
CA VAL A 59 -12.66 -13.37 4.90
C VAL A 59 -11.61 -14.48 4.81
N PRO A 60 -11.88 -15.59 4.11
CA PRO A 60 -10.92 -16.68 3.99
C PRO A 60 -9.70 -16.24 3.17
N ASP A 61 -8.54 -16.82 3.49
CA ASP A 61 -7.28 -16.49 2.83
C ASP A 61 -7.29 -16.77 1.32
N SER A 62 -8.06 -17.78 0.89
CA SER A 62 -8.25 -18.12 -0.52
C SER A 62 -8.94 -17.03 -1.34
N ALA A 63 -9.70 -16.13 -0.70
CA ALA A 63 -10.41 -15.04 -1.37
C ALA A 63 -9.58 -13.75 -1.48
N LEU A 64 -8.42 -13.66 -0.81
CA LEU A 64 -7.57 -12.46 -0.83
C LEU A 64 -7.04 -12.10 -2.23
N PRO A 65 -6.63 -13.04 -3.09
CA PRO A 65 -6.27 -12.72 -4.47
C PRO A 65 -7.42 -12.11 -5.27
N ALA A 66 -8.67 -12.52 -5.00
CA ALA A 66 -9.84 -11.92 -5.65
C ALA A 66 -10.09 -10.48 -5.16
N LEU A 67 -9.94 -10.24 -3.85
CA LEU A 67 -9.98 -8.88 -3.28
C LEU A 67 -8.93 -7.97 -3.93
N ALA A 68 -7.71 -8.50 -4.15
CA ALA A 68 -6.61 -7.76 -4.76
C ALA A 68 -6.86 -7.46 -6.25
N ARG A 69 -7.36 -8.43 -7.02
CA ARG A 69 -7.75 -8.19 -8.42
C ARG A 69 -8.87 -7.15 -8.56
N TRP A 70 -9.79 -7.11 -7.59
CA TRP A 70 -10.90 -6.15 -7.60
C TRP A 70 -10.50 -4.75 -7.14
N ALA A 71 -9.74 -4.60 -6.05
CA ALA A 71 -9.40 -3.30 -5.46
C ALA A 71 -8.00 -2.75 -5.83
N GLY A 72 -7.15 -3.60 -6.42
CA GLY A 72 -5.70 -3.39 -6.57
C GLY A 72 -4.90 -3.85 -5.35
N ASP A 73 -3.68 -4.37 -5.59
CA ASP A 73 -2.82 -4.96 -4.55
C ASP A 73 -2.55 -4.00 -3.38
N ALA A 74 -2.13 -2.77 -3.68
CA ALA A 74 -1.85 -1.76 -2.65
C ALA A 74 -3.10 -1.46 -1.80
N THR A 75 -4.28 -1.42 -2.40
CA THR A 75 -5.54 -1.19 -1.68
C THR A 75 -5.89 -2.39 -0.80
N ALA A 76 -5.83 -3.61 -1.34
CA ALA A 76 -6.09 -4.84 -0.58
C ALA A 76 -5.13 -4.98 0.60
N VAL A 77 -3.84 -4.72 0.40
CA VAL A 77 -2.83 -4.72 1.46
C VAL A 77 -3.12 -3.63 2.50
N SER A 78 -3.50 -2.43 2.07
CA SER A 78 -3.91 -1.35 2.98
C SER A 78 -5.10 -1.74 3.85
N LEU A 79 -6.10 -2.38 3.26
CA LEU A 79 -7.29 -2.90 3.95
C LEU A 79 -6.91 -3.95 5.01
N LEU A 80 -6.12 -4.96 4.63
CA LEU A 80 -5.65 -6.00 5.54
C LEU A 80 -4.80 -5.42 6.69
N ALA A 81 -3.84 -4.56 6.35
CA ALA A 81 -2.98 -3.91 7.32
C ALA A 81 -3.77 -3.00 8.28
N SER A 82 -4.84 -2.34 7.81
CA SER A 82 -5.74 -1.55 8.67
C SER A 82 -6.39 -2.37 9.79
N ARG A 83 -6.54 -3.69 9.58
CA ARG A 83 -7.05 -4.65 10.57
C ARG A 83 -5.97 -5.43 11.30
N GLY A 84 -4.70 -5.11 11.07
CA GLY A 84 -3.58 -5.82 11.68
C GLY A 84 -3.31 -7.20 11.06
N LEU A 85 -3.94 -7.51 9.93
CA LEU A 85 -3.80 -8.79 9.21
C LEU A 85 -2.51 -8.80 8.37
N PHE A 86 -1.37 -8.53 9.01
CA PHE A 86 -0.08 -8.39 8.33
C PHE A 86 0.37 -9.69 7.67
N ALA A 87 0.17 -10.85 8.32
CA ALA A 87 0.55 -12.13 7.75
C ALA A 87 -0.24 -12.43 6.46
N ALA A 88 -1.54 -12.12 6.44
CA ALA A 88 -2.38 -12.25 5.27
C ALA A 88 -1.93 -11.31 4.14
N ALA A 89 -1.56 -10.07 4.46
CA ALA A 89 -1.03 -9.12 3.50
C ALA A 89 0.31 -9.59 2.87
N TRP A 90 1.22 -10.13 3.68
CA TRP A 90 2.47 -10.71 3.17
C TRP A 90 2.23 -11.95 2.31
N ARG A 91 1.30 -12.84 2.71
CA ARG A 91 0.91 -14.01 1.90
C ARG A 91 0.25 -13.61 0.58
N LEU A 92 -0.53 -12.54 0.56
CA LEU A 92 -1.12 -12.01 -0.66
C LEU A 92 -0.03 -11.56 -1.65
N LEU A 93 1.00 -10.87 -1.17
CA LEU A 93 2.09 -10.33 -2.01
C LEU A 93 3.16 -11.36 -2.38
N LEU A 94 3.44 -12.33 -1.51
CA LEU A 94 4.55 -13.28 -1.70
C LEU A 94 4.08 -14.72 -1.90
N GLY A 95 2.76 -14.93 -2.00
CA GLY A 95 2.17 -16.24 -2.16
C GLY A 95 2.45 -16.84 -3.54
N PRO A 96 2.29 -18.17 -3.70
CA PRO A 96 2.59 -18.88 -4.94
C PRO A 96 1.73 -18.41 -6.13
N SER A 97 0.55 -17.86 -5.85
CA SER A 97 -0.36 -17.32 -6.86
C SER A 97 -0.10 -15.85 -7.21
N SER A 98 0.87 -15.21 -6.56
CA SER A 98 1.24 -13.81 -6.83
C SER A 98 2.28 -13.78 -7.94
N ALA A 99 1.93 -13.18 -9.08
CA ALA A 99 2.93 -12.67 -10.00
C ALA A 99 3.66 -11.52 -9.32
N SER A 100 4.99 -11.41 -9.51
CA SER A 100 5.85 -10.44 -8.81
C SER A 100 5.16 -9.08 -8.62
N PRO A 101 4.73 -8.73 -7.40
CA PRO A 101 3.87 -7.59 -7.18
C PRO A 101 4.61 -6.28 -7.44
N PRO A 102 3.91 -5.21 -7.84
CA PRO A 102 4.54 -3.91 -7.97
C PRO A 102 5.06 -3.44 -6.61
N LEU A 103 6.21 -2.77 -6.58
CA LEU A 103 6.84 -2.25 -5.37
C LEU A 103 5.86 -1.39 -4.54
N ALA A 104 4.99 -0.63 -5.22
CA ALA A 104 3.98 0.20 -4.58
C ALA A 104 3.00 -0.60 -3.69
N ALA A 105 2.81 -1.90 -3.95
CA ALA A 105 1.94 -2.76 -3.14
C ALA A 105 2.47 -3.01 -1.72
N PHE A 106 3.79 -2.84 -1.48
CA PHE A 106 4.38 -2.95 -0.15
C PHE A 106 4.31 -1.66 0.68
N ALA A 107 4.11 -0.50 0.03
CA ALA A 107 4.06 0.79 0.72
C ALA A 107 3.02 0.86 1.86
N PRO A 108 1.79 0.31 1.72
CA PRO A 108 0.83 0.31 2.82
C PRO A 108 1.27 -0.52 4.04
N LEU A 109 2.09 -1.57 3.87
CA LEU A 109 2.69 -2.29 5.01
C LEU A 109 3.65 -1.39 5.78
N VAL A 110 4.58 -0.74 5.07
CA VAL A 110 5.56 0.19 5.68
C VAL A 110 4.83 1.33 6.39
N ARG A 111 3.83 1.93 5.74
CA ARG A 111 3.00 2.98 6.32
C ARG A 111 2.28 2.49 7.57
N ARG A 112 1.61 1.34 7.52
CA ARG A 112 0.86 0.84 8.67
C ARG A 112 1.76 0.46 9.83
N TYR A 113 2.89 -0.18 9.59
CA TYR A 113 3.86 -0.47 10.65
C TYR A 113 4.36 0.81 11.30
N SER A 114 4.73 1.81 10.50
CA SER A 114 5.16 3.12 10.98
C SER A 114 4.09 3.79 11.84
N ARG A 115 2.86 3.90 11.34
CA ARG A 115 1.72 4.48 12.07
C ARG A 115 1.43 3.83 13.43
N LEU A 116 1.72 2.54 13.57
CA LEU A 116 1.58 1.80 14.83
C LEU A 116 2.80 1.94 15.76
N GLY A 117 3.76 2.81 15.44
CA GLY A 117 5.02 2.95 16.16
C GLY A 117 5.97 1.76 15.98
N ARG A 118 5.67 0.83 15.06
CA ARG A 118 6.47 -0.38 14.81
C ARG A 118 7.54 -0.12 13.76
N THR A 119 8.33 0.95 13.93
CA THR A 119 9.42 1.33 13.01
C THR A 119 10.38 0.18 12.71
N PRO A 120 10.79 -0.69 13.66
CA PRO A 120 11.61 -1.86 13.34
C PRO A 120 10.95 -2.82 12.33
N ALA A 121 9.62 -3.00 12.38
CA ALA A 121 8.91 -3.83 11.40
C ALA A 121 8.87 -3.16 10.02
N ALA A 122 8.67 -1.85 9.97
CA ALA A 122 8.73 -1.07 8.74
C ALA A 122 10.11 -1.18 8.06
N LEU A 123 11.20 -1.06 8.83
CA LEU A 123 12.57 -1.22 8.33
C LEU A 123 12.87 -2.68 7.91
N ARG A 124 12.32 -3.68 8.61
CA ARG A 124 12.43 -5.07 8.18
C ARG A 124 11.77 -5.31 6.82
N THR A 125 10.63 -4.68 6.52
CA THR A 125 10.04 -4.74 5.17
C THR A 125 11.03 -4.25 4.12
N PHE A 126 11.67 -3.10 4.36
CA PHE A 126 12.68 -2.55 3.45
C PHE A 126 13.87 -3.49 3.26
N HIS A 127 14.47 -3.98 4.35
CA HIS A 127 15.64 -4.86 4.28
C HIS A 127 15.31 -6.19 3.61
N PHE A 128 14.12 -6.73 3.84
CA PHE A 128 13.66 -7.95 3.17
C PHE A 128 13.62 -7.74 1.65
N LEU A 129 12.93 -6.69 1.19
CA LEU A 129 12.84 -6.37 -0.24
C LEU A 129 14.21 -6.09 -0.86
N ARG A 130 15.09 -5.40 -0.14
CA ARG A 130 16.47 -5.15 -0.60
C ARG A 130 17.23 -6.45 -0.86
N GLY A 131 17.08 -7.43 0.03
CA GLY A 131 17.73 -8.75 -0.13
C GLY A 131 17.07 -9.67 -1.15
N HIS A 132 15.89 -9.31 -1.68
CA HIS A 132 15.08 -10.15 -2.56
C HIS A 132 14.49 -9.32 -3.72
N PRO A 133 15.34 -8.74 -4.60
CA PRO A 133 14.89 -7.89 -5.70
C PRO A 133 14.01 -8.61 -6.73
N ASP A 134 14.06 -9.94 -6.78
CA ASP A 134 13.23 -10.81 -7.62
C ASP A 134 11.75 -10.87 -7.16
N ARG A 135 11.46 -10.46 -5.92
CA ARG A 135 10.14 -10.56 -5.29
C ARG A 135 9.20 -9.39 -5.57
N TYR A 136 9.63 -8.40 -6.34
CA TYR A 136 8.80 -7.28 -6.73
C TYR A 136 9.22 -6.72 -8.10
N VAL A 137 8.32 -5.95 -8.72
CA VAL A 137 8.63 -5.17 -9.91
C VAL A 137 8.66 -3.70 -9.52
N ALA A 138 9.76 -3.01 -9.86
CA ALA A 138 9.83 -1.55 -9.77
C ALA A 138 9.35 -0.96 -11.10
N ASP A 139 8.41 -0.02 -11.04
CA ASP A 139 7.95 0.71 -12.23
C ASP A 139 8.89 1.88 -12.56
N GLY A 140 9.10 2.10 -13.85
CA GLY A 140 9.79 3.28 -14.40
C GLY A 140 11.29 3.10 -14.66
N ASP A 141 11.91 4.15 -15.19
CA ASP A 141 13.30 4.15 -15.64
C ASP A 141 14.34 4.30 -14.50
N ILE A 142 13.88 4.33 -13.25
CA ILE A 142 14.72 4.53 -12.07
C ILE A 142 15.18 3.15 -11.57
N PRO A 143 16.46 2.99 -11.16
CA PRO A 143 16.95 1.73 -10.60
C PRO A 143 16.05 1.22 -9.45
N ALA A 144 15.74 -0.08 -9.46
CA ALA A 144 14.86 -0.70 -8.47
C ALA A 144 15.29 -0.41 -7.01
N ALA A 145 16.59 -0.38 -6.77
CA ALA A 145 17.23 -0.03 -5.50
C ALA A 145 16.84 1.40 -5.02
N ALA A 146 16.93 2.40 -5.90
CA ALA A 146 16.52 3.78 -5.60
C ALA A 146 15.01 3.90 -5.43
N SER A 147 14.22 3.21 -6.27
CA SER A 147 12.76 3.15 -6.12
C SER A 147 12.33 2.55 -4.77
N LEU A 148 13.02 1.51 -4.29
CA LEU A 148 12.80 0.89 -2.98
C LEU A 148 13.11 1.86 -1.84
N LEU A 149 14.24 2.59 -1.91
CA LEU A 149 14.59 3.62 -0.93
C LEU A 149 13.52 4.72 -0.88
N ASN A 150 13.14 5.25 -2.05
CA ASN A 150 12.08 6.24 -2.18
C ASN A 150 10.77 5.80 -1.53
N MET A 151 10.33 4.57 -1.78
CA MET A 151 9.10 4.02 -1.22
C MET A 151 9.16 3.98 0.31
N ALA A 152 10.25 3.48 0.89
CA ALA A 152 10.38 3.35 2.35
C ALA A 152 10.49 4.71 3.04
N VAL A 153 11.30 5.63 2.47
CA VAL A 153 11.47 7.00 2.99
C VAL A 153 10.15 7.76 2.92
N ASP A 154 9.44 7.70 1.79
CA ASP A 154 8.12 8.34 1.62
C ASP A 154 7.09 7.80 2.62
N ALA A 155 7.03 6.48 2.79
CA ALA A 155 6.13 5.85 3.75
C ALA A 155 6.44 6.26 5.19
N LEU A 156 7.71 6.36 5.59
CA LEU A 156 8.10 6.80 6.94
C LEU A 156 7.74 8.28 7.16
N CYS A 157 8.05 9.14 6.19
CA CYS A 157 7.74 10.57 6.27
C CYS A 157 6.23 10.84 6.36
N LYS A 158 5.42 10.18 5.52
CA LYS A 158 3.95 10.33 5.52
C LYS A 158 3.29 9.94 6.85
N GLU A 159 3.93 9.08 7.62
CA GLU A 159 3.43 8.62 8.92
C GLU A 159 4.08 9.33 10.10
N GLY A 160 4.81 10.43 9.86
CA GLY A 160 5.37 11.27 10.93
C GLY A 160 6.68 10.75 11.51
N HIS A 161 7.43 9.94 10.77
CA HIS A 161 8.73 9.41 11.19
C HIS A 161 9.93 9.92 10.34
N PRO A 162 10.09 11.24 10.11
CA PRO A 162 11.17 11.76 9.26
C PRO A 162 12.57 11.44 9.80
N ARG A 163 12.75 11.38 11.14
CA ARG A 163 14.04 10.98 11.74
C ARG A 163 14.46 9.56 11.34
N ALA A 164 13.51 8.62 11.33
CA ALA A 164 13.78 7.26 10.90
C ALA A 164 14.07 7.19 9.39
N ALA A 165 13.38 8.01 8.60
CA ALA A 165 13.60 8.13 7.16
C ALA A 165 15.03 8.63 6.84
N VAL A 166 15.49 9.65 7.56
CA VAL A 166 16.87 10.19 7.44
C VAL A 166 17.90 9.17 7.88
N GLN A 167 17.68 8.45 8.98
CA GLN A 167 18.60 7.39 9.41
C GLN A 167 18.71 6.26 8.38
N LEU A 168 17.59 5.89 7.75
CA LEU A 168 17.58 4.91 6.66
C LEU A 168 18.36 5.42 5.45
N PHE A 169 18.14 6.68 5.07
CA PHE A 169 18.84 7.35 3.97
C PHE A 169 20.37 7.42 4.20
N GLU A 170 20.82 7.88 5.37
CA GLU A 170 22.26 7.96 5.68
C GLU A 170 22.91 6.58 5.80
N ARG A 171 22.14 5.56 6.21
CA ARG A 171 22.58 4.18 6.16
C ARG A 171 22.75 3.72 4.72
N TRP A 172 21.76 3.97 3.87
CA TRP A 172 21.82 3.62 2.45
C TRP A 172 23.05 4.22 1.77
N ARG A 173 23.31 5.52 1.94
CA ARG A 173 24.47 6.19 1.36
C ARG A 173 25.82 5.58 1.76
N ARG A 174 25.91 4.99 2.95
CA ARG A 174 27.13 4.32 3.43
C ARG A 174 27.25 2.89 2.93
N GLU A 175 26.13 2.19 2.80
CA GLU A 175 26.08 0.78 2.39
C GLU A 175 26.10 0.61 0.86
N GLU A 176 25.60 1.58 0.11
CA GLU A 176 25.42 1.53 -1.35
C GLU A 176 26.08 2.73 -2.04
N PRO A 177 27.43 2.88 -1.99
CA PRO A 177 28.12 4.03 -2.58
C PRO A 177 27.92 4.13 -4.10
N ASP A 178 27.69 2.98 -4.78
CA ASP A 178 27.48 2.90 -6.22
C ASP A 178 26.00 3.07 -6.63
N SER A 179 25.08 3.17 -5.66
CA SER A 179 23.66 3.41 -5.89
C SER A 179 23.20 4.71 -5.24
N PRO A 180 23.58 5.87 -5.81
CA PRO A 180 23.29 7.16 -5.20
C PRO A 180 21.77 7.40 -5.14
N PRO A 181 21.25 7.98 -4.04
CA PRO A 181 19.87 8.43 -3.97
C PRO A 181 19.54 9.43 -5.08
N ASP A 182 18.33 9.35 -5.62
CA ASP A 182 17.86 10.25 -6.67
C ASP A 182 17.29 11.56 -6.11
N GLU A 183 17.04 12.53 -7.01
CA GLU A 183 16.45 13.83 -6.66
C GLU A 183 15.14 13.67 -5.86
N ARG A 184 14.35 12.65 -6.22
CA ARG A 184 13.10 12.33 -5.55
C ARG A 184 13.30 12.00 -4.07
N THR A 185 14.35 11.25 -3.72
CA THR A 185 14.65 10.90 -2.33
C THR A 185 14.86 12.15 -1.48
N TYR A 186 15.64 13.11 -1.98
CA TYR A 186 15.87 14.38 -1.28
C TYR A 186 14.60 15.21 -1.16
N ASN A 187 13.80 15.30 -2.23
CA ASN A 187 12.53 16.01 -2.21
C ASN A 187 11.56 15.43 -1.17
N ILE A 188 11.48 14.10 -1.05
CA ILE A 188 10.67 13.44 -0.03
C ILE A 188 11.14 13.82 1.38
N LEU A 189 12.45 13.76 1.65
CA LEU A 189 13.01 14.09 2.98
C LEU A 189 12.78 15.55 3.37
N LEU A 190 13.00 16.48 2.43
CA LEU A 190 12.76 17.91 2.64
C LEU A 190 11.30 18.18 3.01
N HIS A 191 10.37 17.57 2.29
CA HIS A 191 8.94 17.69 2.58
C HIS A 191 8.53 16.98 3.87
N GLY A 192 9.09 15.81 4.16
CA GLY A 192 8.77 15.00 5.32
C GLY A 192 9.14 15.64 6.66
N TRP A 193 10.08 16.58 6.67
CA TRP A 193 10.43 17.34 7.86
C TRP A 193 9.50 18.51 8.16
N ASN A 194 8.61 18.86 7.24
CA ASN A 194 7.63 19.89 7.46
C ASN A 194 6.44 19.32 8.26
N PRO A 195 6.15 19.81 9.47
CA PRO A 195 5.03 19.33 10.29
C PRO A 195 3.65 19.55 9.65
N ARG A 196 3.55 20.34 8.57
CA ARG A 196 2.31 20.59 7.81
C ARG A 196 2.21 19.84 6.48
N TRP A 197 3.12 18.91 6.18
CA TRP A 197 3.03 18.08 4.98
C TRP A 197 1.83 17.11 5.07
N PRO A 198 1.07 16.85 3.99
CA PRO A 198 -0.22 16.19 4.11
C PRO A 198 -0.03 14.73 4.49
N SER A 199 -0.41 14.40 5.72
CA SER A 199 -0.92 13.08 6.10
C SER A 199 -2.29 12.89 5.43
N ARG A 200 -2.32 12.74 4.10
CA ARG A 200 -3.52 12.32 3.36
C ARG A 200 -3.58 10.81 3.21
#